data_AF-C8VVA8-F1
#
_entry.id   AF-C8VVA8-F1
#
_cell.length_a   1.000
_cell.length_b   1.000
_cell.length_c   1.000
_cell.angle_alpha   90.00
_cell.angle_beta   90.00
_cell.angle_gamma   90.00
#
_symmetry.space_group_name_H-M   'P 1'
#
loop_
_entity.id
_entity.type
_entity.pdbx_description
1 polymer ?
#
loop_
_entity_poly.entity_id
_entity_poly.type
_entity_poly.pdbx_seq_one_letter_code
_entity_poly.pdbx_strand_id
1 'polypeptide(L)'
;MAETFIGFHGTTAENAKEIIKTRYFKYSMDDEEWLGEGVYFFEKDIKQAYYYCVKAKKYTNWTILKSKIVCNVFWDLTLTDHVEEFQKIAKLFKDRYHKRKDGRPRKLMNAVVFNAMYKLKPFDIIRAPFPVPKGYVVQRTNIVPIHIQLCVRNSECICKDSIEEVSYNGH
;
A
#
# COMPACT_ATOMS: atom_id res chain seq x y z
N MET A 1 8.67 -19.01 -7.38
CA MET A 1 9.80 -18.65 -6.51
C MET A 1 9.30 -17.64 -5.50
N ALA A 2 9.83 -17.63 -4.28
CA ALA A 2 9.44 -16.64 -3.29
C ALA A 2 10.07 -15.28 -3.66
N GLU A 3 9.26 -14.23 -3.66
CA GLU A 3 9.71 -12.85 -3.84
C GLU A 3 9.97 -12.17 -2.50
N THR A 4 10.92 -11.25 -2.47
CA THR A 4 11.32 -10.53 -1.26
C THR A 4 11.32 -9.02 -1.50
N PHE A 5 10.62 -8.31 -0.63
CA PHE A 5 10.54 -6.85 -0.63
C PHE A 5 11.05 -6.26 0.68
N ILE A 6 11.47 -5.00 0.61
CA ILE A 6 11.73 -4.15 1.79
C ILE A 6 10.69 -3.05 1.80
N GLY A 7 9.86 -3.04 2.85
CA GLY A 7 8.79 -2.09 3.03
C GLY A 7 9.04 -1.12 4.18
N PHE A 8 8.60 0.12 4.03
CA PHE A 8 8.58 1.14 5.07
C PHE A 8 7.13 1.50 5.43
N HIS A 9 6.79 1.40 6.71
CA HIS A 9 5.47 1.70 7.25
C HIS A 9 5.55 2.91 8.18
N GLY A 10 4.96 4.02 7.76
CA GLY A 10 4.85 5.24 8.58
C GLY A 10 3.60 5.20 9.46
N THR A 11 3.75 5.34 10.77
CA THR A 11 2.64 5.31 11.73
C THR A 11 2.88 6.25 12.92
N THR A 12 1.95 6.31 13.87
CA THR A 12 2.14 7.07 15.12
C THR A 12 3.19 6.39 15.99
N ALA A 13 3.89 7.17 16.83
CA ALA A 13 4.90 6.61 17.73
C ALA A 13 4.31 5.55 18.70
N GLU A 14 3.05 5.71 19.11
CA GLU A 14 2.34 4.75 19.95
C GLU A 14 2.12 3.41 19.23
N ASN A 15 1.58 3.45 18.00
CA ASN A 15 1.38 2.25 17.19
C ASN A 15 2.70 1.57 16.88
N ALA A 16 3.78 2.34 16.62
CA ALA A 16 5.09 1.77 16.35
C ALA A 16 5.63 0.98 17.54
N LYS A 17 5.52 1.52 18.77
CA LYS A 17 5.88 0.82 20.00
C LYS A 17 5.08 -0.47 20.17
N GLU A 18 3.77 -0.44 19.90
CA GLU A 18 2.92 -1.63 19.96
C GLU A 18 3.36 -2.69 18.93
N ILE A 19 3.61 -2.28 17.68
CA ILE A 19 4.07 -3.18 16.62
C ILE A 19 5.42 -3.80 16.97
N ILE A 20 6.38 -3.02 17.49
CA ILE A 20 7.70 -3.53 17.90
C ILE A 20 7.56 -4.55 19.04
N LYS A 21 6.69 -4.28 20.01
CA LYS A 21 6.44 -5.18 21.14
C LYS A 21 5.75 -6.48 20.72
N THR A 22 4.74 -6.38 19.86
CA THR A 22 3.86 -7.51 19.49
C THR A 22 4.32 -8.24 18.24
N ARG A 23 5.19 -7.62 17.45
CA ARG A 23 5.58 -8.04 16.09
C ARG A 23 4.39 -8.22 15.15
N TYR A 24 3.33 -7.43 15.37
CA TYR A 24 2.09 -7.52 14.62
C TYR A 24 1.64 -6.13 14.14
N PHE A 25 1.27 -6.04 12.86
CA PHE A 25 0.68 -4.84 12.28
C PHE A 25 -0.84 -4.95 12.29
N LYS A 26 -1.51 -3.88 12.70
CA LYS A 26 -2.97 -3.81 12.59
C LYS A 26 -3.38 -3.83 11.12
N TYR A 27 -4.22 -4.80 10.77
CA TYR A 27 -4.79 -4.93 9.44
C TYR A 27 -5.77 -3.78 9.15
N SER A 28 -5.56 -3.04 8.06
CA SER A 28 -6.49 -2.00 7.64
C SER A 28 -7.66 -2.61 6.89
N MET A 29 -8.89 -2.19 7.24
CA MET A 29 -10.13 -2.58 6.57
C MET A 29 -10.94 -1.36 6.12
N ASP A 30 -10.27 -0.21 5.95
CA ASP A 30 -10.94 1.03 5.56
C ASP A 30 -11.40 0.97 4.10
N ASP A 31 -12.56 1.57 3.84
CA ASP A 31 -13.23 1.63 2.56
C ASP A 31 -12.56 2.62 1.59
N GLU A 32 -11.67 3.47 2.10
CA GLU A 32 -10.89 4.46 1.34
C GLU A 32 -9.48 3.99 0.95
N GLU A 33 -9.11 2.74 1.30
CA GLU A 33 -7.80 2.18 0.96
C GLU A 33 -7.62 2.01 -0.55
N TRP A 34 -6.39 2.16 -1.04
CA TRP A 34 -6.12 2.24 -2.48
C TRP A 34 -6.16 0.87 -3.17
N LEU A 35 -5.69 -0.16 -2.48
CA LEU A 35 -5.55 -1.53 -3.00
C LEU A 35 -6.47 -2.53 -2.26
N GLY A 36 -7.32 -2.05 -1.35
CA GLY A 36 -8.18 -2.87 -0.50
C GLY A 36 -7.63 -3.05 0.91
N GLU A 37 -8.18 -4.02 1.62
CA GLU A 37 -7.79 -4.30 3.00
C GLU A 37 -6.35 -4.86 3.05
N GLY A 38 -5.59 -4.59 4.10
CA GLY A 38 -4.20 -5.04 4.19
C GLY A 38 -3.32 -4.21 5.11
N VAL A 39 -2.05 -4.59 5.20
CA VAL A 39 -0.99 -3.78 5.82
C VAL A 39 -0.17 -3.11 4.72
N TYR A 40 -0.08 -1.79 4.78
CA TYR A 40 0.53 -0.98 3.71
C TYR A 40 1.97 -0.60 4.01
N PHE A 41 2.82 -0.70 3.00
CA PHE A 41 4.21 -0.26 3.04
C PHE A 41 4.58 0.51 1.77
N PHE A 42 5.51 1.45 1.89
CA PHE A 42 6.23 2.01 0.74
C PHE A 42 7.43 1.12 0.43
N GLU A 43 7.53 0.57 -0.78
CA GLU A 43 8.63 -0.29 -1.19
C GLU A 43 9.90 0.53 -1.40
N LYS A 44 10.98 0.19 -0.67
CA LYS A 44 12.32 0.78 -0.82
C LYS A 44 12.38 2.32 -0.73
N ASP A 45 11.32 2.97 -0.24
CA ASP A 45 11.19 4.43 -0.19
C ASP A 45 10.77 4.92 1.19
N ILE A 46 11.77 5.11 2.06
CA ILE A 46 11.59 5.66 3.41
C ILE A 46 11.07 7.11 3.38
N LYS A 47 11.41 7.88 2.35
CA LYS A 47 11.02 9.29 2.21
C LYS A 47 9.53 9.42 1.98
N GLN A 48 8.94 8.49 1.23
CA GLN A 48 7.49 8.43 1.05
C GLN A 48 6.75 7.99 2.31
N ALA A 49 7.31 7.07 3.10
CA ALA A 49 6.77 6.75 4.44
C ALA A 49 6.81 7.97 5.38
N TYR A 50 7.89 8.75 5.35
CA TYR A 50 7.99 10.02 6.06
C TYR A 50 6.93 11.03 5.60
N TYR A 51 6.80 11.25 4.28
CA TYR A 51 5.80 12.15 3.73
C TYR A 51 4.37 11.71 4.03
N TYR A 52 4.12 10.41 4.12
CA TYR A 52 2.84 9.90 4.59
C TYR A 52 2.57 10.38 6.03
N CYS A 53 3.53 10.24 6.95
CA CYS A 53 3.38 10.70 8.33
C CYS A 53 3.17 12.23 8.43
N VAL A 54 4.02 13.03 7.78
CA VAL A 54 4.05 14.49 8.03
C VAL A 54 3.18 15.30 7.09
N LYS A 55 2.95 14.84 5.84
CA LYS A 55 2.16 15.58 4.84
C LYS A 55 0.75 15.03 4.70
N ALA A 56 0.61 13.71 4.58
CA ALA A 56 -0.69 13.08 4.32
C ALA A 56 -1.53 12.95 5.60
N LYS A 57 -0.98 12.32 6.64
CA LYS A 57 -1.67 12.08 7.91
C LYS A 57 -1.43 13.17 8.96
N LYS A 58 -0.33 13.93 8.83
CA LYS A 58 0.06 15.04 9.72
C LYS A 58 0.11 14.62 11.19
N TYR A 59 0.70 13.45 11.46
CA TYR A 59 0.89 12.98 12.83
C TYR A 59 1.82 13.92 13.59
N THR A 60 1.44 14.26 14.83
CA THR A 60 2.29 15.05 15.73
C THR A 60 3.55 14.29 16.13
N ASN A 61 3.38 13.02 16.52
CA ASN A 61 4.46 12.10 16.87
C ASN A 61 4.36 10.87 15.98
N TRP A 62 5.41 10.59 15.22
CA TRP A 62 5.44 9.52 14.25
C TRP A 62 6.74 8.73 14.33
N THR A 63 6.68 7.49 13.85
CA THR A 63 7.83 6.59 13.68
C THR A 63 7.67 5.89 12.34
N ILE A 64 8.79 5.54 11.70
CA ILE A 64 8.80 4.70 10.52
C ILE A 64 9.38 3.35 10.90
N LEU A 65 8.67 2.29 10.53
CA LEU A 65 9.13 0.92 10.67
C LEU A 65 9.61 0.39 9.32
N LYS A 66 10.74 -0.29 9.31
CA LYS A 66 11.21 -1.08 8.18
C LYS A 66 10.88 -2.54 8.41
N SER A 67 10.54 -3.27 7.35
CA SER A 67 10.29 -4.71 7.42
C SER A 67 10.68 -5.41 6.12
N LYS A 68 11.21 -6.63 6.24
CA LYS A 68 11.34 -7.59 5.14
C LYS A 68 10.00 -8.29 4.95
N ILE A 69 9.58 -8.39 3.70
CA ILE A 69 8.32 -9.01 3.31
C ILE A 69 8.62 -10.11 2.29
N VAL A 70 8.17 -11.34 2.53
CA VAL A 70 8.43 -12.51 1.68
C VAL A 70 7.12 -13.16 1.28
N CYS A 71 6.85 -13.31 -0.01
CA CYS A 71 5.59 -13.86 -0.53
C CYS A 71 5.78 -14.81 -1.70
N ASN A 72 4.75 -15.58 -2.01
CA ASN A 72 4.75 -16.52 -3.14
C ASN A 72 3.72 -16.16 -4.21
N VAL A 73 2.57 -15.60 -3.81
CA VAL A 73 1.47 -15.27 -4.72
C VAL A 73 1.20 -13.78 -4.61
N PHE A 74 1.50 -13.00 -5.64
CA PHE A 74 1.34 -11.56 -5.59
C PHE A 74 0.83 -11.00 -6.91
N TRP A 75 0.11 -9.87 -6.81
CA TRP A 75 -0.26 -9.04 -7.95
C TRP A 75 0.74 -7.89 -8.06
N ASP A 76 1.34 -7.73 -9.22
CA ASP A 76 2.30 -6.65 -9.48
C ASP A 76 1.83 -5.77 -10.63
N LEU A 77 1.26 -4.62 -10.30
CA LEU A 77 0.77 -3.64 -11.27
C LEU A 77 1.89 -2.79 -11.91
N THR A 78 3.16 -3.14 -11.71
CA THR A 78 4.26 -2.66 -12.55
C THR A 78 4.48 -3.54 -13.78
N LEU A 79 3.87 -4.72 -13.82
CA LEU A 79 3.90 -5.65 -14.95
C LEU A 79 2.66 -5.46 -15.83
N THR A 80 2.87 -5.31 -17.14
CA THR A 80 1.80 -5.08 -18.12
C THR A 80 0.71 -6.16 -18.04
N ASP A 81 1.08 -7.44 -18.01
CA ASP A 81 0.13 -8.55 -18.01
C ASP A 81 -0.83 -8.50 -16.80
N HIS A 82 -0.30 -8.21 -15.61
CA HIS A 82 -1.12 -8.06 -14.41
C HIS A 82 -2.04 -6.84 -14.48
N VAL A 83 -1.56 -5.72 -15.06
CA VAL A 83 -2.39 -4.53 -15.28
C VAL A 83 -3.54 -4.85 -16.24
N GLU A 84 -3.26 -5.54 -17.35
CA GLU A 84 -4.29 -5.94 -18.31
C GLU A 84 -5.33 -6.88 -17.70
N GLU A 85 -4.89 -7.86 -16.91
CA GLU A 85 -5.79 -8.79 -16.21
C GLU A 85 -6.66 -8.05 -15.18
N PHE A 86 -6.05 -7.19 -14.36
CA PHE A 86 -6.80 -6.34 -13.43
C PHE A 86 -7.82 -5.48 -14.17
N GLN A 87 -7.46 -4.86 -15.31
CA GLN A 87 -8.38 -4.04 -16.10
C GLN A 87 -9.55 -4.84 -16.69
N LYS A 88 -9.30 -6.06 -17.17
CA LYS A 88 -10.35 -6.98 -17.65
C LYS A 88 -11.36 -7.26 -16.53
N ILE A 89 -10.88 -7.58 -15.33
CA ILE A 89 -11.72 -7.82 -14.16
C ILE A 89 -12.46 -6.54 -13.78
N ALA A 90 -11.76 -5.41 -13.63
CA ALA A 90 -12.34 -4.13 -13.24
C ALA A 90 -13.47 -3.67 -14.18
N LYS A 91 -13.38 -3.98 -15.48
CA LYS A 91 -14.44 -3.71 -16.45
C LYS A 91 -15.75 -4.43 -16.10
N LEU A 92 -15.69 -5.64 -15.55
CA LEU A 92 -16.88 -6.40 -15.08
C LEU A 92 -17.55 -5.78 -13.85
N PHE A 93 -16.81 -4.96 -13.09
CA PHE A 93 -17.34 -4.24 -11.93
C PHE A 93 -17.86 -2.85 -12.30
N LYS A 94 -17.26 -2.19 -13.28
CA LYS A 94 -17.61 -0.84 -13.73
C LYS A 94 -19.11 -0.68 -13.98
N ASP A 95 -19.71 -1.64 -14.67
CA ASP A 95 -21.12 -1.57 -15.09
C ASP A 95 -22.10 -1.82 -13.93
N ARG A 96 -21.63 -2.44 -12.84
CA ARG A 96 -22.42 -2.71 -11.62
C ARG A 96 -22.17 -1.72 -10.49
N TYR A 97 -21.19 -0.83 -10.66
CA TYR A 97 -20.87 0.22 -9.71
C TYR A 97 -21.69 1.47 -10.07
N HIS A 98 -22.85 1.68 -9.44
CA HIS A 98 -23.73 2.84 -9.66
C HIS A 98 -23.63 3.91 -8.55
N LYS A 99 -23.92 5.19 -8.90
CA LYS A 99 -23.60 6.36 -8.04
C LYS A 99 -24.39 6.19 -6.75
N ARG A 100 -23.73 6.38 -5.58
CA ARG A 100 -24.51 6.37 -4.34
C ARG A 100 -25.52 7.52 -4.43
N LYS A 101 -26.78 7.23 -4.16
CA LYS A 101 -27.85 8.23 -4.17
C LYS A 101 -27.71 9.25 -3.01
N ASP A 102 -26.91 8.92 -2.00
CA ASP A 102 -26.76 9.67 -0.74
C ASP A 102 -25.61 10.69 -0.74
N GLY A 103 -24.94 10.92 -1.87
CA GLY A 103 -23.87 11.91 -1.99
C GLY A 103 -22.53 11.53 -1.33
N ARG A 104 -22.42 10.36 -0.67
CA ARG A 104 -21.15 9.91 -0.11
C ARG A 104 -20.19 9.48 -1.24
N PRO A 105 -18.87 9.70 -1.06
CA PRO A 105 -17.89 9.18 -2.00
C PRO A 105 -18.03 7.66 -2.12
N ARG A 106 -17.85 7.14 -3.34
CA ARG A 106 -17.79 5.70 -3.54
C ARG A 106 -16.44 5.18 -3.09
N LYS A 107 -16.38 3.90 -2.71
CA LYS A 107 -15.10 3.22 -2.50
C LYS A 107 -14.28 3.29 -3.78
N LEU A 108 -12.96 3.30 -3.61
CA LEU A 108 -12.04 3.21 -4.74
C LEU A 108 -12.28 1.90 -5.48
N MET A 109 -12.42 1.97 -6.81
CA MET A 109 -12.72 0.80 -7.64
C MET A 109 -11.67 -0.29 -7.46
N ASN A 110 -10.40 0.10 -7.32
CA ASN A 110 -9.30 -0.84 -7.13
C ASN A 110 -9.47 -1.68 -5.87
N ALA A 111 -9.80 -1.08 -4.73
CA ALA A 111 -10.09 -1.81 -3.50
C ALA A 111 -11.27 -2.78 -3.66
N VAL A 112 -12.34 -2.36 -4.33
CA VAL A 112 -13.50 -3.23 -4.60
C VAL A 112 -13.09 -4.45 -5.42
N VAL A 113 -12.34 -4.22 -6.49
CA VAL A 113 -11.90 -5.27 -7.41
C VAL A 113 -10.95 -6.23 -6.69
N PHE A 114 -9.92 -5.72 -6.00
CA PHE A 114 -8.96 -6.57 -5.29
C PHE A 114 -9.56 -7.33 -4.12
N ASN A 115 -10.46 -6.72 -3.35
CA ASN A 115 -11.19 -7.43 -2.29
C ASN A 115 -12.05 -8.57 -2.88
N ALA A 116 -12.66 -8.36 -4.04
CA ALA A 116 -13.43 -9.42 -4.72
C ALA A 116 -12.51 -10.51 -5.28
N MET A 117 -11.40 -10.14 -5.92
CA MET A 117 -10.38 -11.08 -6.41
C MET A 117 -9.84 -11.94 -5.27
N TYR A 118 -9.53 -11.33 -4.12
CA TYR A 118 -9.02 -12.03 -2.95
C TYR A 118 -10.01 -13.08 -2.42
N LYS A 119 -11.31 -12.79 -2.44
CA LYS A 119 -12.36 -13.75 -2.05
C LYS A 119 -12.45 -14.95 -3.00
N LEU A 120 -12.16 -14.76 -4.28
CA LEU A 120 -12.18 -15.83 -5.28
C LEU A 120 -10.90 -16.67 -5.23
N LYS A 121 -9.75 -15.99 -5.12
CA LYS A 121 -8.44 -16.61 -5.04
C LYS A 121 -7.55 -15.76 -4.13
N PRO A 122 -7.31 -16.20 -2.89
CA PRO A 122 -6.41 -15.49 -1.97
C PRO A 122 -5.01 -15.33 -2.57
N PHE A 123 -4.38 -14.20 -2.27
CA PHE A 123 -3.02 -13.86 -2.67
C PHE A 123 -2.35 -13.10 -1.53
N ASP A 124 -1.02 -13.14 -1.46
CA ASP A 124 -0.27 -12.60 -0.34
C ASP A 124 -0.19 -11.08 -0.36
N ILE A 125 0.10 -10.50 -1.53
CA ILE A 125 0.49 -9.08 -1.68
C ILE A 125 -0.06 -8.49 -2.97
N ILE A 126 -0.38 -7.19 -2.93
CA ILE A 126 -0.53 -6.34 -4.12
C ILE A 126 0.58 -5.30 -4.11
N ARG A 127 1.36 -5.23 -5.18
CA ARG A 127 2.40 -4.24 -5.44
C ARG A 127 1.92 -3.31 -6.54
N ALA A 128 1.89 -2.00 -6.29
CA ALA A 128 1.38 -1.05 -7.27
C ALA A 128 2.14 0.29 -7.27
N PRO A 129 2.44 0.85 -8.45
CA PRO A 129 2.99 2.20 -8.58
C PRO A 129 1.88 3.25 -8.49
N PHE A 130 2.18 4.36 -7.82
CA PHE A 130 1.28 5.50 -7.69
C PHE A 130 2.02 6.82 -7.87
N PRO A 131 1.43 7.82 -8.55
CA PRO A 131 2.00 9.17 -8.61
C PRO A 131 2.19 9.75 -7.21
N VAL A 132 3.33 10.40 -6.96
CA VAL A 132 3.55 11.16 -5.72
C VAL A 132 2.67 12.42 -5.74
N PRO A 133 1.76 12.60 -4.77
CA PRO A 133 0.92 13.79 -4.74
C PRO A 133 1.75 15.07 -4.64
N LYS A 134 1.47 16.04 -5.50
CA LYS A 134 2.18 17.34 -5.55
C LYS A 134 3.70 17.22 -5.76
N GLY A 135 4.16 16.15 -6.41
CA GLY A 135 5.56 16.03 -6.81
C GLY A 135 5.95 17.15 -7.77
N TYR A 136 7.06 17.84 -7.49
CA TYR A 136 7.64 18.78 -8.44
C TYR A 136 8.19 18.00 -9.63
N VAL A 137 7.80 18.40 -10.83
CA VAL A 137 8.32 17.84 -12.08
C VAL A 137 9.08 18.94 -12.80
N VAL A 138 10.34 18.66 -13.15
CA VAL A 138 11.11 19.56 -14.01
C VAL A 138 10.44 19.58 -15.38
N GLN A 139 10.12 20.76 -15.87
CA GLN A 139 9.50 20.93 -17.18
C GLN A 139 10.35 20.29 -18.28
N ARG A 140 9.69 19.78 -19.33
CA ARG A 140 10.33 19.07 -20.46
C ARG A 140 11.04 17.77 -20.09
N THR A 141 10.76 17.21 -18.92
CA THR A 141 11.15 15.84 -18.58
C THR A 141 9.94 14.90 -18.72
N ASN A 142 10.19 13.65 -19.10
CA ASN A 142 9.16 12.60 -19.15
C ASN A 142 9.09 11.81 -17.83
N ILE A 143 9.69 12.34 -16.76
CA ILE A 143 9.74 11.68 -15.46
C ILE A 143 8.48 12.05 -14.68
N VAL A 144 7.65 11.05 -14.40
CA VAL A 144 6.54 11.16 -13.46
C VAL A 144 7.02 10.64 -12.10
N PRO A 145 7.07 11.47 -11.05
CA PRO A 145 7.40 11.01 -9.72
C PRO A 145 6.37 9.98 -9.26
N ILE A 146 6.84 8.76 -8.99
CA ILE A 146 6.02 7.68 -8.45
C ILE A 146 6.60 7.17 -7.14
N HIS A 147 5.75 6.51 -6.36
CA HIS A 147 6.15 5.63 -5.29
C HIS A 147 5.47 4.28 -5.48
N ILE A 148 6.07 3.21 -4.95
CA ILE A 148 5.48 1.88 -5.00
C ILE A 148 4.92 1.56 -3.63
N GLN A 149 3.66 1.13 -3.58
CA GLN A 149 3.06 0.60 -2.36
C GLN A 149 2.93 -0.91 -2.44
N LEU A 150 3.15 -1.55 -1.30
CA LEU A 150 2.82 -2.95 -1.03
C LEU A 150 1.61 -2.97 -0.10
N CYS A 151 0.54 -3.63 -0.51
CA CYS A 151 -0.59 -3.98 0.34
C CYS A 151 -0.48 -5.48 0.67
N VAL A 152 -0.05 -5.78 1.89
CA VAL A 152 0.14 -7.15 2.38
C VAL A 152 -1.18 -7.66 2.95
N ARG A 153 -1.79 -8.62 2.26
CA ARG A 153 -3.04 -9.31 2.67
C ARG A 153 -2.74 -10.43 3.64
N ASN A 154 -1.66 -11.16 3.41
CA ASN A 154 -1.21 -12.24 4.27
C ASN A 154 -0.15 -11.73 5.24
N SER A 155 -0.52 -11.53 6.51
CA SER A 155 0.41 -11.01 7.52
C SER A 155 1.60 -11.93 7.81
N GLU A 156 1.52 -13.22 7.47
CA GLU A 156 2.64 -14.15 7.61
C GLU A 156 3.80 -13.83 6.66
N CYS A 157 3.55 -13.07 5.59
CA CYS A 157 4.59 -12.57 4.69
C CYS A 157 5.50 -11.54 5.36
N ILE A 158 5.09 -10.92 6.46
CA ILE A 158 5.91 -9.94 7.18
C ILE A 158 6.87 -10.69 8.10
N CYS A 159 8.17 -10.62 7.81
CA CYS A 159 9.17 -11.28 8.64
C CYS A 159 9.29 -10.57 10.00
N LYS A 160 8.72 -11.17 11.06
CA LYS A 160 8.61 -10.59 12.41
C LYS A 160 9.94 -10.08 12.97
N ASP A 161 11.02 -10.84 12.79
CA ASP A 161 12.35 -10.50 13.32
C ASP A 161 13.05 -9.38 12.54
N SER A 162 12.52 -9.02 11.37
CA SER A 162 13.05 -7.92 10.55
C SER A 162 12.40 -6.57 10.83
N ILE A 163 11.39 -6.52 11.72
CA ILE A 163 10.68 -5.29 12.05
C ILE A 163 11.58 -4.43 12.93
N GLU A 164 11.98 -3.27 12.42
CA GLU A 164 12.86 -2.34 13.14
C GLU A 164 12.42 -0.89 12.96
N GLU A 165 12.61 -0.07 13.99
CA GLU A 165 12.47 1.37 13.87
C GLU A 165 13.64 1.94 13.08
N VAL A 166 13.34 2.84 12.14
CA VAL A 166 14.36 3.54 11.36
C VAL A 166 14.18 5.04 11.49
N SER A 167 15.30 5.76 11.65
CA SER A 167 15.30 7.21 11.66
C SER A 167 15.34 7.75 10.24
N TYR A 168 14.61 8.84 10.01
CA TYR A 168 14.70 9.63 8.79
C TYR A 168 14.66 11.11 9.14
N ASN A 169 15.74 11.82 8.86
CA ASN A 169 15.92 13.22 9.29
C ASN A 169 15.28 14.25 8.34
N GLY A 170 14.42 13.81 7.41
CA GLY A 170 13.61 14.71 6.57
C GLY A 170 14.35 15.39 5.41
N HIS A 171 15.64 15.08 5.19
CA HIS A 171 16.47 15.62 4.12
C HIS A 171 16.83 14.51 3.12
#